data_AF-A0AAU7XD00-F1
#
_entry.id   AF-A0AAU7XD00-F1
#
_cell.length_a   1.000
_cell.length_b   1.000
_cell.length_c   1.000
_cell.angle_alpha   90.00
_cell.angle_beta   90.00
_cell.angle_gamma   90.00
#
_symmetry.space_group_name_H-M   'P 1'
#
loop_
_entity.id
_entity.type
_entity.pdbx_description
1 polymer ?
#
loop_
_entity_poly.entity_id
_entity_poly.type
_entity_poly.pdbx_seq_one_letter_code
_entity_poly.pdbx_strand_id
1 'polypeptide(L)' 'MTFSTIASQIETFRIEALAPAPFRPLFALDDAALAARGAVRRTADAPHAFPCRVSLEDAEPGEELV' A
#
# COMPACT_ATOMS: atom_id res chain seq x y z
N MET A 1 -25.67 12.93 -41.31
CA MET A 1 -25.50 12.85 -39.85
C MET A 1 -24.28 11.97 -39.59
N THR A 2 -23.12 12.59 -39.42
CA THR A 2 -21.83 11.90 -39.32
C THR A 2 -21.54 11.64 -37.85
N PHE A 3 -21.57 10.38 -37.44
CA PHE A 3 -21.22 10.00 -36.06
C PHE A 3 -19.70 10.15 -35.88
N SER A 4 -19.30 11.14 -35.10
CA SER A 4 -17.91 11.33 -34.67
C SER A 4 -17.56 10.23 -33.68
N THR A 5 -16.77 9.25 -34.11
CA THR A 5 -16.13 8.26 -33.25
C THR A 5 -15.29 8.99 -32.21
N ILE A 6 -15.73 8.98 -30.95
CA ILE A 6 -14.89 9.39 -29.83
C ILE A 6 -13.87 8.27 -29.65
N ALA A 7 -12.64 8.48 -30.12
CA ALA A 7 -11.53 7.60 -29.79
C ALA A 7 -11.32 7.65 -28.28
N SER A 8 -11.73 6.59 -27.59
CA SER A 8 -11.37 6.35 -26.19
C SER A 8 -9.85 6.15 -26.14
N GLN A 9 -9.11 7.21 -25.82
CA GLN A 9 -7.68 7.13 -25.57
C GLN A 9 -7.48 6.23 -24.33
N ILE A 10 -6.76 5.12 -24.48
CA ILE A 10 -6.32 4.30 -23.36
C ILE A 10 -5.01 4.92 -22.84
N GLU A 11 -5.10 5.70 -21.77
CA GLU A 11 -3.91 6.16 -21.04
C GLU A 11 -3.21 4.93 -20.43
N THR A 12 -1.99 4.65 -20.87
CA THR A 12 -1.18 3.56 -20.33
C THR A 12 -0.35 4.09 -19.16
N PHE A 13 -0.62 3.61 -17.95
CA PHE A 13 0.18 3.90 -16.76
C PHE A 13 1.16 2.77 -16.47
N ARG A 14 2.28 3.11 -15.81
CA ARG A 14 3.26 2.15 -15.28
C ARG A 14 3.35 2.33 -13.77
N ILE A 15 3.27 1.23 -13.03
CA ILE A 15 3.49 1.19 -11.59
C ILE A 15 4.83 0.52 -11.35
N GLU A 16 5.67 1.13 -10.53
CA GLU A 16 6.96 0.57 -10.10
C GLU A 16 6.95 0.40 -8.58
N ALA A 17 7.53 -0.71 -8.12
CA ALA A 17 7.65 -0.98 -6.70
C ALA A 17 8.66 -0.04 -6.04
N LEU A 18 8.36 0.39 -4.81
CA LEU A 18 9.32 1.13 -4.00
C LEU A 18 10.47 0.20 -3.60
N ALA A 19 11.70 0.73 -3.62
CA ALA A 19 12.84 0.00 -3.09
C ALA A 19 12.60 -0.31 -1.60
N PRO A 20 12.83 -1.55 -1.11
CA PRO A 20 12.54 -1.90 0.27
C PRO A 20 13.57 -1.35 1.27
N ALA A 21 14.80 -1.08 0.82
CA ALA A 21 15.91 -0.70 1.70
C ALA A 21 15.62 0.51 2.64
N PRO A 22 14.95 1.59 2.20
CA PRO A 22 14.61 2.72 3.07
C PRO A 22 13.58 2.38 4.16
N PHE A 23 12.75 1.34 3.97
CA PHE A 23 11.67 0.97 4.88
C PHE A 23 12.07 -0.10 5.89
N ARG A 24 13.10 -0.90 5.59
CA ARG A 24 13.61 -1.95 6.49
C ARG A 24 13.87 -1.50 7.94
N PRO A 25 14.40 -0.28 8.21
CA PRO A 25 14.61 0.16 9.57
C PRO A 25 13.32 0.37 10.38
N LEU A 26 12.18 0.65 9.72
CA LEU A 26 10.91 0.95 10.39
C LEU A 26 10.42 -0.24 11.23
N PHE A 27 10.65 -1.47 10.77
CA PHE A 27 10.24 -2.69 11.48
C PHE A 27 10.86 -2.84 12.87
N ALA A 28 12.03 -2.24 13.11
CA ALA A 28 12.73 -2.32 14.39
C ALA A 28 12.42 -1.16 15.37
N LEU A 29 11.64 -0.17 14.93
CA LEU A 29 11.35 1.02 15.74
C LEU A 29 10.23 0.78 16.76
N ASP A 30 10.28 1.47 17.89
CA ASP A 30 9.14 1.57 18.80
C ASP A 30 8.08 2.55 18.26
N ASP A 31 6.91 2.57 18.89
CA ASP A 31 5.78 3.37 18.43
C ASP A 31 6.05 4.89 18.46
N ALA A 32 6.86 5.37 19.41
CA ALA A 32 7.23 6.78 19.49
C ALA A 32 8.15 7.19 18.33
N ALA A 33 9.13 6.35 18.00
CA ALA A 33 10.05 6.54 16.90
C ALA A 33 9.37 6.40 15.53
N LEU A 34 8.34 5.54 15.42
CA LEU A 34 7.47 5.47 14.25
C LEU A 34 6.64 6.74 14.10
N ALA A 35 5.98 7.19 15.17
CA ALA A 35 5.16 8.40 15.17
C ALA A 35 5.97 9.65 14.79
N ALA A 36 7.21 9.76 15.28
CA ALA A 36 8.13 10.84 14.90
C ALA A 36 8.46 10.88 13.39
N ARG A 37 8.24 9.77 12.68
CA ARG A 37 8.44 9.61 11.23
C ARG A 37 7.12 9.58 10.44
N GLY A 38 5.98 9.81 11.12
CA GLY A 38 4.66 9.72 10.50
C GLY A 38 4.22 8.29 10.16
N ALA A 39 4.90 7.28 10.71
CA ALA A 39 4.54 5.86 10.58
C ALA A 39 3.77 5.38 11.81
N VAL A 40 2.99 4.31 11.66
CA VAL A 40 2.20 3.72 12.75
C VAL A 40 2.21 2.20 12.60
N ARG A 41 2.47 1.50 13.71
CA ARG A 41 2.27 0.06 13.77
C ARG A 41 0.78 -0.26 13.95
N ARG A 42 0.28 -1.22 13.17
CA ARG A 42 -1.09 -1.73 13.25
C ARG A 42 -1.05 -3.23 13.44
N THR A 43 -2.00 -3.73 14.21
CA THR A 43 -2.35 -5.15 14.20
C THR A 43 -3.64 -5.27 13.43
N ALA A 44 -3.70 -6.17 12.46
CA ALA A 44 -4.94 -6.43 11.73
C ALA A 44 -6.02 -6.91 12.72
N ASP A 45 -7.13 -6.20 12.81
CA ASP A 45 -8.20 -6.48 13.77
C ASP A 45 -9.45 -7.12 13.13
N ALA A 46 -9.52 -7.13 11.80
CA ALA A 46 -10.62 -7.67 11.04
C ALA A 46 -10.15 -8.21 9.68
N PRO A 47 -10.82 -9.26 9.15
CA PRO A 47 -10.55 -9.74 7.80
C PRO A 47 -10.91 -8.67 6.77
N HIS A 48 -10.16 -8.62 5.66
CA HIS A 48 -10.37 -7.69 4.55
C HIS A 48 -10.29 -6.19 4.91
N ALA A 49 -9.71 -5.84 6.05
CA ALA A 49 -9.55 -4.45 6.50
C ALA A 49 -8.14 -3.89 6.25
N PHE A 50 -7.15 -4.76 5.99
CA PHE A 50 -5.74 -4.40 5.88
C PHE A 50 -5.11 -4.97 4.61
N PRO A 51 -5.39 -4.39 3.43
CA PRO A 51 -4.87 -4.89 2.16
C PRO A 51 -3.37 -4.64 2.02
N CYS A 52 -2.59 -5.70 1.81
CA CYS A 52 -1.17 -5.59 1.49
C CYS A 52 -1.01 -5.15 0.03
N ARG A 53 -0.54 -3.92 -0.19
CA ARG A 53 -0.30 -3.40 -1.56
C ARG A 53 0.94 -3.98 -2.24
N VAL A 54 1.67 -4.86 -1.56
CA VAL A 54 2.86 -5.55 -2.08
C VAL A 54 2.53 -6.96 -2.55
N SER A 55 1.98 -7.81 -1.66
CA SER A 55 1.55 -9.18 -2.03
C SER A 55 0.20 -9.22 -2.73
N LEU A 56 -0.62 -8.17 -2.59
CA LEU A 56 -2.01 -8.11 -3.04
C LEU A 56 -2.95 -9.06 -2.27
N GLU A 57 -2.51 -9.54 -1.12
CA GLU A 57 -3.30 -10.35 -0.18
C GLU A 57 -3.73 -9.48 1.01
N ASP A 58 -4.87 -9.79 1.63
CA ASP A 58 -5.27 -9.15 2.88
C ASP A 58 -4.47 -9.73 4.04
N ALA A 59 -4.14 -8.89 5.03
CA ALA A 59 -3.56 -9.37 6.27
C ALA A 59 -4.61 -10.10 7.12
N GLU A 60 -4.22 -11.21 7.73
CA GLU A 60 -5.05 -11.99 8.63
C GLU A 60 -5.16 -11.30 10.01
N PRO A 61 -6.29 -11.42 10.72
CA PRO A 61 -6.42 -10.88 12.07
C PRO A 61 -5.30 -11.36 13.01
N GLY A 62 -4.62 -10.42 13.66
CA GLY A 62 -3.47 -10.66 14.54
C GLY A 62 -2.10 -10.41 13.90
N GLU A 63 -2.02 -10.23 12.58
CA GLU A 63 -0.76 -9.89 11.91
C GLU A 63 -0.34 -8.45 12.19
N GLU A 64 0.97 -8.24 12.43
CA GLU A 64 1.55 -6.91 12.60
C GLU A 64 2.00 -6.30 11.28
N LEU A 65 1.70 -5.01 11.12
CA LEU A 65 1.91 -4.21 9.92
C LEU A 65 2.57 -2.89 10.31
N VAL A 66 3.58 -2.44 9.56
CA VAL A 66 4.24 -1.13 9.72
C VAL A 66 4.85 -0.66 8.41
#